data_AF-A0A426ZRD1-F1
#
_entry.id   AF-A0A426ZRD1-F1
#
_cell.length_a   1.000
_cell.length_b   1.000
_cell.length_c   1.000
_cell.angle_alpha   90.00
_cell.angle_beta   90.00
_cell.angle_gamma   90.00
#
_symmetry.space_group_name_H-M   'P 1'
#
loop_
_entity.id
_entity.type
_entity.pdbx_description
1 polymer ?
#
loop_
_entity_poly.entity_id
_entity_poly.type
_entity_poly.pdbx_seq_one_letter_code
_entity_poly.pdbx_strand_id
1 'polypeptide(L)'
;MTAYAFVWITKYYTDYKHEPVRVLALSSATGHGTNIIAGVSLGLESTALPVLAISIAIISAYWLGNTSGLVDESGSPTGGLFGTAVATMGMLSTAAYVLTMDMFGPIADNAGGIVEMSQQSNPTNQLLCLQPESVREITDVLDAVGNTTKATTKGFAIGSAALASFLLFSAYMDEVASFAHVSFKEVLIAGFIFRLLGHYTGQPLLGAKVVASMLMFATVAGTELGVSYTCRVGDPFKDTVGPSLHVLIKMLATITLVMAPVFL
;
A
#
# COMPACT_ATOMS: atom_id res chain seq x y z
N MET A 1 -2.16 -13.95 7.94
CA MET A 1 -3.56 -13.48 7.87
C MET A 1 -3.67 -12.09 7.26
N THR A 2 -2.99 -11.06 7.78
CA THR A 2 -3.06 -9.68 7.25
C THR A 2 -2.67 -9.59 5.77
N ALA A 3 -1.60 -10.27 5.35
CA ALA A 3 -1.19 -10.34 3.94
C ALA A 3 -2.31 -10.88 3.02
N TYR A 4 -2.98 -11.96 3.44
CA TYR A 4 -4.07 -12.56 2.69
C TYR A 4 -5.30 -11.64 2.60
N ALA A 5 -5.69 -11.03 3.72
CA ALA A 5 -6.77 -10.04 3.74
C ALA A 5 -6.45 -8.86 2.81
N PHE A 6 -5.21 -8.37 2.82
CA PHE A 6 -4.77 -7.28 1.95
C PHE A 6 -4.91 -7.64 0.47
N VAL A 7 -4.43 -8.82 0.08
CA VAL A 7 -4.55 -9.33 -1.29
C VAL A 7 -6.02 -9.47 -1.70
N TRP A 8 -6.85 -10.02 -0.82
CA TRP A 8 -8.28 -10.21 -1.10
C TRP A 8 -9.02 -8.88 -1.28
N ILE A 9 -8.77 -7.91 -0.40
CA ILE A 9 -9.36 -6.57 -0.48
C ILE A 9 -8.92 -5.88 -1.78
N THR A 10 -7.63 -5.92 -2.13
CA THR A 10 -7.16 -5.29 -3.37
C THR A 10 -7.82 -5.94 -4.58
N LYS A 11 -7.94 -7.27 -4.63
CA LYS A 11 -8.63 -7.97 -5.72
C LYS A 11 -10.11 -7.57 -5.84
N TYR A 12 -10.80 -7.36 -4.72
CA TYR A 12 -12.20 -6.92 -4.71
C TYR A 12 -12.40 -5.56 -5.40
N TYR A 13 -11.47 -4.61 -5.20
CA TYR A 13 -11.55 -3.27 -5.78
C TYR A 13 -10.95 -3.14 -7.19
N THR A 14 -10.30 -4.18 -7.72
CA THR A 14 -9.52 -4.10 -8.98
C THR A 14 -9.91 -5.13 -10.04
N ASP A 15 -10.46 -6.28 -9.65
CA ASP A 15 -10.90 -7.32 -10.59
C ASP A 15 -12.31 -6.97 -11.15
N TYR A 16 -12.45 -7.03 -12.48
CA TYR A 16 -13.68 -6.72 -13.22
C TYR A 16 -14.88 -7.60 -12.85
N LYS A 17 -14.66 -8.73 -12.16
CA LYS A 17 -15.72 -9.61 -11.68
C LYS A 17 -16.52 -9.03 -10.52
N HIS A 18 -15.93 -8.09 -9.78
CA HIS A 18 -16.55 -7.52 -8.58
C HIS A 18 -17.39 -6.28 -8.90
N GLU A 19 -18.35 -6.00 -8.03
CA GLU A 19 -19.26 -4.86 -8.14
C GLU A 19 -18.56 -3.52 -8.34
N PRO A 20 -17.50 -3.15 -7.59
CA PRO A 20 -17.00 -1.78 -7.65
C PRO A 20 -16.39 -1.41 -9.02
N VAL A 21 -15.74 -2.37 -9.68
CA VAL A 21 -15.19 -2.18 -11.04
C VAL A 21 -16.30 -2.19 -12.09
N ARG A 22 -17.37 -2.98 -11.89
CA ARG A 22 -18.53 -2.98 -12.79
C ARG A 22 -19.31 -1.67 -12.71
N VAL A 23 -19.49 -1.11 -11.52
CA VAL A 23 -20.12 0.21 -11.31
C VAL A 23 -19.29 1.31 -11.97
N LEU A 24 -17.96 1.24 -11.87
CA LEU A 24 -17.06 2.16 -12.58
C LEU A 24 -17.21 2.04 -14.11
N ALA A 25 -17.24 0.81 -14.65
CA ALA A 25 -17.47 0.58 -16.08
C ALA A 25 -18.82 1.13 -16.55
N LEU A 26 -19.90 0.94 -15.76
CA LEU A 26 -21.22 1.51 -16.05
C LEU A 26 -21.22 3.04 -16.02
N SER A 27 -20.41 3.65 -15.15
CA SER A 27 -20.25 5.12 -15.06
C SER A 27 -19.60 5.73 -16.31
N SER A 28 -19.01 4.91 -17.18
CA SER A 28 -18.53 5.34 -18.50
C SER A 28 -19.68 5.62 -19.47
N ALA A 29 -20.87 5.06 -19.27
CA ALA A 29 -22.03 5.30 -20.14
C ALA A 29 -22.60 6.73 -20.01
N THR A 30 -22.37 7.39 -18.87
CA THR A 30 -22.84 8.76 -18.58
C THR A 30 -21.81 9.84 -18.96
N GLY A 31 -20.64 9.44 -19.46
CA GLY A 31 -19.59 10.34 -19.97
C GLY A 31 -18.24 10.21 -19.25
N HIS A 32 -17.21 10.85 -19.80
CA HIS A 32 -15.85 10.77 -19.25
C HIS A 32 -15.72 11.43 -17.87
N GLY A 33 -16.45 12.52 -17.62
CA GLY A 33 -16.40 13.22 -16.33
C GLY A 33 -16.92 12.38 -15.18
N THR A 34 -18.06 11.69 -15.37
CA THR A 34 -18.62 10.77 -14.36
C THR A 34 -17.71 9.58 -14.12
N ASN A 35 -17.04 9.06 -15.17
CA ASN A 35 -16.08 7.98 -15.03
C ASN A 35 -14.86 8.39 -14.19
N ILE A 36 -14.34 9.61 -14.37
CA ILE A 36 -13.22 10.13 -13.56
C ILE A 36 -13.66 10.31 -12.10
N ILE A 37 -14.81 10.93 -11.85
CA ILE A 37 -15.32 11.15 -10.49
C ILE A 37 -15.53 9.82 -9.77
N ALA A 38 -16.16 8.85 -10.45
CA ALA A 38 -16.37 7.51 -9.91
C ALA A 38 -15.03 6.79 -9.62
N GLY A 39 -14.05 6.91 -10.52
CA GLY A 39 -12.73 6.31 -10.35
C GLY A 39 -11.98 6.89 -9.15
N VAL A 40 -11.95 8.22 -9.00
CA VAL A 40 -11.34 8.89 -7.85
C VAL A 40 -12.05 8.50 -6.55
N SER A 41 -13.39 8.49 -6.55
CA SER A 41 -14.17 8.08 -5.39
C SER A 41 -13.86 6.64 -4.97
N LEU A 42 -13.76 5.72 -5.94
CA LEU A 42 -13.44 4.32 -5.68
C LEU A 42 -12.02 4.14 -5.14
N GLY A 43 -11.07 4.92 -5.69
CA GLY A 43 -9.70 5.00 -5.17
C GLY A 43 -9.66 5.37 -3.70
N LEU A 44 -10.38 6.44 -3.32
CA LEU A 44 -10.49 6.89 -1.92
C LEU A 44 -11.14 5.86 -1.02
N GLU A 45 -12.23 5.22 -1.47
CA GLU A 45 -12.96 4.19 -0.70
C GLU A 45 -12.08 2.95 -0.44
N SER A 46 -11.33 2.52 -1.45
CA SER A 46 -10.51 1.30 -1.40
C SER A 46 -9.43 1.32 -0.32
N THR A 47 -9.09 2.50 0.21
CA THR A 47 -8.09 2.70 1.25
C THR A 47 -8.59 2.31 2.65
N ALA A 48 -9.91 2.32 2.87
CA ALA A 48 -10.50 2.15 4.21
C ALA A 48 -10.32 0.74 4.77
N LEU A 49 -10.65 -0.29 3.99
CA LEU A 49 -10.54 -1.69 4.43
C LEU A 49 -9.09 -2.14 4.70
N PRO A 50 -8.09 -1.82 3.84
CA PRO A 50 -6.70 -2.13 4.11
C PRO A 50 -6.15 -1.48 5.38
N VAL A 51 -6.52 -0.22 5.64
CA VAL A 51 -6.15 0.49 6.87
C VAL A 51 -6.71 -0.22 8.10
N LEU A 52 -7.99 -0.58 8.09
CA LEU A 52 -8.61 -1.31 9.20
C LEU A 52 -7.92 -2.67 9.45
N ALA A 53 -7.59 -3.40 8.39
CA ALA A 53 -6.89 -4.67 8.49
C ALA A 53 -5.50 -4.50 9.14
N ILE A 54 -4.76 -3.45 8.78
CA ILE A 54 -3.46 -3.14 9.40
C ILE A 54 -3.65 -2.72 10.86
N SER A 55 -4.60 -1.85 11.17
CA SER A 55 -4.85 -1.39 12.55
C SER A 55 -5.17 -2.55 13.49
N ILE A 56 -6.06 -3.47 13.07
CA ILE A 56 -6.41 -4.67 13.84
C ILE A 56 -5.17 -5.57 14.01
N ALA A 57 -4.35 -5.73 12.96
CA ALA A 57 -3.13 -6.51 13.02
C ALA A 57 -2.11 -5.93 14.02
N ILE A 58 -1.89 -4.61 14.02
CA ILE A 58 -0.96 -3.96 14.94
C ILE A 58 -1.46 -4.06 16.38
N ILE A 59 -2.73 -3.74 16.64
CA ILE A 59 -3.31 -3.78 17.99
C ILE A 59 -3.25 -5.21 18.56
N SER A 60 -3.66 -6.20 17.76
CA SER A 60 -3.63 -7.60 18.19
C SER A 60 -2.20 -8.10 18.42
N ALA A 61 -1.26 -7.75 17.54
CA ALA A 61 0.15 -8.12 17.69
C ALA A 61 0.80 -7.47 18.92
N TYR A 62 0.49 -6.20 19.17
CA TYR A 62 1.00 -5.48 20.35
C TYR A 62 0.43 -6.07 21.64
N TRP A 63 -0.87 -6.37 21.67
CA TRP A 63 -1.51 -6.98 22.83
C TRP A 63 -0.93 -8.37 23.13
N LEU A 64 -0.81 -9.23 22.11
CA LEU A 64 -0.17 -10.54 22.24
C LEU A 64 1.29 -10.43 22.68
N GLY A 65 2.02 -9.47 22.12
CA GLY A 65 3.39 -9.15 22.51
C GLY A 65 3.51 -8.76 23.98
N ASN A 66 2.60 -7.94 24.52
CA ASN A 66 2.59 -7.59 25.94
C ASN A 66 2.24 -8.78 26.85
N THR A 67 1.43 -9.72 26.39
CA THR A 67 1.12 -10.95 27.15
C THR A 67 2.21 -12.00 27.13
N SER A 68 3.29 -11.81 26.35
CA SER A 68 4.38 -12.78 26.21
C SER A 68 5.27 -12.93 27.46
N GLY A 69 5.14 -12.05 28.44
CA GLY A 69 5.95 -12.07 29.67
C GLY A 69 7.35 -11.45 29.52
N LEU A 70 7.65 -10.85 28.36
CA LEU A 70 8.89 -10.09 28.15
C LEU A 70 8.85 -8.78 28.95
N VAL A 71 9.70 -8.69 29.98
CA VAL A 71 9.84 -7.53 30.85
C VAL A 71 11.22 -6.90 30.72
N ASP A 72 11.27 -5.58 30.85
CA ASP A 72 12.52 -4.80 30.97
C ASP A 72 13.14 -4.94 32.38
N GLU A 73 14.37 -4.43 32.57
CA GLU A 73 15.07 -4.41 33.88
C GLU A 73 14.24 -3.78 35.01
N SER A 74 13.32 -2.89 34.64
CA SER A 74 12.36 -2.21 35.53
C SER A 74 11.09 -3.02 35.85
N GLY A 75 10.93 -4.22 35.28
CA GLY A 75 9.74 -5.08 35.43
C GLY A 75 8.54 -4.65 34.58
N SER A 76 8.69 -3.65 33.71
CA SER A 76 7.63 -3.19 32.80
C SER A 76 7.54 -4.11 31.57
N PRO A 77 6.33 -4.43 31.06
CA PRO A 77 6.18 -5.25 29.86
C PRO A 77 6.66 -4.49 28.61
N THR A 78 7.62 -5.08 27.89
CA THR A 78 8.28 -4.49 26.71
C THR A 78 8.06 -5.31 25.43
N GLY A 79 7.42 -6.48 25.54
CA GLY A 79 7.19 -7.39 24.41
C GLY A 79 6.23 -6.88 23.33
N GLY A 80 5.46 -5.81 23.57
CA GLY A 80 4.47 -5.29 22.62
C GLY A 80 5.07 -4.86 21.28
N LEU A 81 6.15 -4.07 21.30
CA LEU A 81 6.83 -3.61 20.08
C LEU A 81 7.45 -4.79 19.31
N PHE A 82 8.08 -5.72 20.02
CA PHE A 82 8.61 -6.95 19.44
C PHE A 82 7.51 -7.78 18.75
N GLY A 83 6.32 -7.88 19.35
CA GLY A 83 5.15 -8.54 18.75
C GLY A 83 4.75 -7.92 17.41
N THR A 84 4.74 -6.59 17.31
CA THR A 84 4.47 -5.89 16.04
C THR A 84 5.56 -6.10 14.99
N ALA A 85 6.82 -6.25 15.41
CA ALA A 85 7.94 -6.55 14.52
C ALA A 85 7.82 -7.95 13.90
N VAL A 86 7.52 -8.94 14.75
CA VAL A 86 7.30 -10.33 14.31
C VAL A 86 6.08 -10.42 13.38
N ALA A 87 4.99 -9.71 13.69
CA ALA A 87 3.81 -9.66 12.82
C ALA A 87 4.13 -9.07 11.43
N THR A 88 4.97 -8.04 11.37
CA THR A 88 5.43 -7.42 10.12
C THR A 88 6.29 -8.37 9.30
N MET A 89 7.23 -9.08 9.93
CA MET A 89 8.01 -10.14 9.27
C MET A 89 7.10 -11.27 8.75
N GLY A 90 6.06 -11.62 9.50
CA GLY A 90 5.04 -12.57 9.07
C GLY A 90 4.29 -12.12 7.81
N MET A 91 3.93 -10.84 7.70
CA MET A 91 3.35 -10.28 6.46
C MET A 91 4.32 -10.39 5.28
N LEU A 92 5.60 -10.08 5.50
CA LEU A 92 6.65 -10.09 4.48
C LEU A 92 7.06 -11.50 4.01
N SER A 93 6.75 -12.55 4.77
CA SER A 93 7.09 -13.93 4.40
C SER A 93 6.55 -14.35 3.02
N THR A 94 5.40 -13.82 2.60
CA THR A 94 4.79 -14.10 1.29
C THR A 94 5.25 -13.13 0.20
N ALA A 95 6.16 -12.21 0.49
CA ALA A 95 6.60 -11.18 -0.46
C ALA A 95 7.19 -11.79 -1.74
N ALA A 96 7.93 -12.91 -1.65
CA ALA A 96 8.48 -13.58 -2.82
C ALA A 96 7.38 -13.99 -3.82
N TYR A 97 6.29 -14.59 -3.34
CA TYR A 97 5.15 -14.96 -4.17
C TYR A 97 4.39 -13.75 -4.72
N VAL A 98 4.25 -12.70 -3.91
CA VAL A 98 3.58 -11.47 -4.36
C VAL A 98 4.41 -10.78 -5.45
N LEU A 99 5.72 -10.62 -5.26
CA LEU A 99 6.60 -9.97 -6.22
C LEU A 99 6.71 -10.72 -7.55
N THR A 100 6.65 -12.05 -7.56
CA THR A 100 6.63 -12.81 -8.82
C THR A 100 5.36 -12.58 -9.63
N MET A 101 4.21 -12.34 -8.97
CA MET A 101 2.96 -11.97 -9.65
C MET A 101 3.02 -10.57 -10.28
N ASP A 102 3.91 -9.68 -9.82
CA ASP A 102 4.08 -8.34 -10.41
C ASP A 102 4.66 -8.43 -11.83
N MET A 103 5.63 -9.33 -12.02
CA MET A 103 6.29 -9.53 -13.31
C MET A 103 5.35 -10.10 -14.36
N PHE A 104 4.26 -10.75 -13.94
CA PHE A 104 3.27 -11.34 -14.85
C PHE A 104 2.55 -10.27 -15.70
N GLY A 105 2.21 -9.11 -15.12
CA GLY A 105 1.44 -8.07 -15.83
C GLY A 105 2.14 -7.54 -17.08
N PRO A 106 3.36 -6.98 -16.96
CA PRO A 106 4.11 -6.49 -18.11
C PRO A 106 4.42 -7.57 -19.16
N ILE A 107 4.56 -8.84 -18.75
CA ILE A 107 4.76 -9.95 -19.69
C ILE A 107 3.50 -10.18 -20.52
N ALA A 108 2.33 -10.20 -19.89
CA ALA A 108 1.04 -10.39 -20.56
C ALA A 108 0.68 -9.22 -21.49
N ASP A 109 0.89 -7.99 -21.04
CA ASP A 109 0.66 -6.76 -21.83
C ASP A 109 1.54 -6.73 -23.10
N ASN A 110 2.85 -6.98 -22.95
CA ASN A 110 3.75 -7.06 -24.09
C ASN A 110 3.38 -8.21 -25.06
N ALA A 111 2.93 -9.36 -24.55
CA ALA A 111 2.47 -10.46 -25.40
C ALA A 111 1.21 -10.07 -26.19
N GLY A 112 0.25 -9.37 -25.56
CA GLY A 112 -0.92 -8.81 -26.23
C GLY A 112 -0.55 -7.80 -27.33
N GLY A 113 0.38 -6.89 -27.03
CA GLY A 113 0.91 -5.93 -27.99
C GLY A 113 1.61 -6.58 -29.18
N ILE A 114 2.38 -7.66 -28.97
CA ILE A 114 2.99 -8.43 -30.06
C ILE A 114 1.93 -9.06 -30.95
N VAL A 115 0.87 -9.64 -30.37
CA VAL A 115 -0.23 -10.24 -31.13
C VAL A 115 -0.96 -9.18 -31.97
N GLU A 116 -1.26 -8.02 -31.39
CA GLU A 116 -1.89 -6.89 -32.08
C GLU A 116 -1.02 -6.38 -33.23
N MET A 117 0.28 -6.15 -32.99
CA MET A 117 1.22 -5.61 -34.00
C MET A 117 1.61 -6.63 -35.08
N SER A 118 1.47 -7.93 -34.79
CA SER A 118 1.73 -9.02 -35.75
C SER A 118 0.59 -9.20 -36.77
N GLN A 119 -0.52 -8.47 -36.63
CA GLN A 119 -1.51 -8.33 -37.68
C GLN A 119 -0.94 -7.47 -38.83
N GLN A 120 -0.21 -8.09 -39.77
CA GLN A 120 0.29 -7.38 -40.94
C GLN A 120 -0.84 -7.11 -41.94
N SER A 121 -1.06 -5.84 -42.28
CA SER A 121 -1.85 -5.44 -43.45
C SER A 121 -1.06 -5.78 -44.73
N ASN A 122 -1.45 -6.83 -45.44
CA ASN A 122 -0.92 -7.12 -46.77
C ASN A 122 -1.46 -6.07 -47.78
N PRO A 123 -0.65 -5.53 -48.72
CA PRO A 123 -1.11 -4.62 -49.79
C PRO A 123 -2.25 -5.14 -50.70
N THR A 124 -2.71 -6.38 -50.50
CA THR A 124 -3.81 -7.02 -51.25
C THR A 124 -5.15 -7.11 -50.50
N ASN A 125 -5.42 -6.24 -49.52
CA ASN A 125 -6.72 -6.16 -48.81
C ASN A 125 -7.23 -7.49 -48.22
N GLN A 126 -6.32 -8.43 -47.96
CA GLN A 126 -6.62 -9.68 -47.28
C GLN A 126 -5.88 -9.67 -45.95
N LEU A 127 -6.66 -9.58 -44.85
CA LEU A 127 -6.14 -9.69 -43.48
C LEU A 127 -5.42 -11.05 -43.38
N LEU A 128 -4.09 -11.03 -43.36
CA LEU A 128 -3.30 -12.21 -43.04
C LEU A 128 -2.90 -12.08 -41.58
N CYS A 129 -3.80 -12.42 -40.67
CA CYS A 129 -3.45 -12.52 -39.25
C CYS A 129 -2.41 -13.64 -39.10
N LEU A 130 -1.19 -13.29 -38.66
CA LEU A 130 -0.18 -14.30 -38.33
C LEU A 130 -0.59 -15.13 -37.11
N GLN A 131 -1.44 -14.58 -36.24
CA GLN A 131 -2.05 -15.30 -35.12
C GLN A 131 -3.59 -15.36 -35.22
N PRO A 132 -4.22 -16.49 -34.84
CA PRO A 132 -5.67 -16.60 -34.69
C PRO A 132 -6.25 -15.61 -33.65
N GLU A 133 -7.49 -15.16 -33.85
CA GLU A 133 -8.22 -14.28 -32.91
C GLU A 133 -8.30 -14.88 -31.49
N SER A 134 -8.36 -16.22 -31.39
CA SER A 134 -8.34 -16.92 -30.10
C SER A 134 -7.09 -16.63 -29.27
N VAL A 135 -5.97 -16.28 -29.91
CA VAL A 135 -4.73 -15.90 -29.20
C VAL A 135 -4.89 -14.51 -28.57
N ARG A 136 -5.61 -13.59 -29.25
CA ARG A 136 -5.91 -12.26 -28.72
C ARG A 136 -6.85 -12.31 -27.53
N GLU A 137 -7.90 -13.14 -27.61
CA GLU A 137 -8.83 -13.36 -26.49
C GLU A 137 -8.10 -13.89 -25.24
N ILE A 138 -7.15 -14.82 -25.43
CA ILE A 138 -6.33 -15.33 -24.34
C ILE A 138 -5.43 -14.22 -23.77
N THR A 139 -4.76 -13.42 -24.60
CA THR A 139 -3.88 -12.35 -24.11
C THR A 139 -4.63 -11.23 -23.42
N ASP A 140 -5.85 -10.87 -23.86
CA ASP A 140 -6.70 -9.89 -23.19
C ASP A 140 -7.12 -10.35 -21.79
N VAL A 141 -7.46 -11.63 -21.64
CA VAL A 141 -7.78 -12.19 -20.31
C VAL A 141 -6.55 -12.19 -19.41
N LEU A 142 -5.37 -12.51 -19.96
CA LEU A 142 -4.11 -12.47 -19.21
C LEU A 142 -3.72 -11.05 -18.80
N ASP A 143 -3.90 -10.05 -19.66
CA ASP A 143 -3.66 -8.63 -19.32
C ASP A 143 -4.62 -8.12 -18.25
N ALA A 144 -5.92 -8.48 -18.33
CA ALA A 144 -6.88 -8.15 -17.28
C ALA A 144 -6.48 -8.73 -15.91
N VAL A 145 -5.97 -9.97 -15.89
CA VAL A 145 -5.40 -10.57 -14.68
C VAL A 145 -4.13 -9.83 -14.24
N GLY A 146 -3.26 -9.48 -15.19
CA GLY A 146 -2.03 -8.71 -14.96
C GLY A 146 -2.27 -7.35 -14.31
N ASN A 147 -3.31 -6.64 -14.73
CA ASN A 147 -3.73 -5.37 -14.12
C ASN A 147 -4.16 -5.54 -12.66
N THR A 148 -4.87 -6.64 -12.36
CA THR A 148 -5.29 -6.98 -10.99
C THR A 148 -4.08 -7.37 -10.13
N THR A 149 -3.14 -8.16 -10.67
CA THR A 149 -1.93 -8.56 -9.92
C THR A 149 -1.01 -7.38 -9.68
N LYS A 150 -0.81 -6.49 -10.65
CA LYS A 150 -0.05 -5.24 -10.52
C LYS A 150 -0.60 -4.32 -9.43
N ALA A 151 -1.93 -4.24 -9.30
CA ALA A 151 -2.53 -3.48 -8.20
C ALA A 151 -2.30 -4.16 -6.83
N THR A 152 -2.44 -5.49 -6.80
CA THR A 152 -2.22 -6.31 -5.59
C THR A 152 -0.80 -6.16 -5.06
N THR A 153 0.20 -6.23 -5.93
CA THR A 153 1.63 -6.12 -5.59
C THR A 153 1.98 -4.74 -5.07
N LYS A 154 1.49 -3.67 -5.72
CA LYS A 154 1.65 -2.29 -5.27
C LYS A 154 1.03 -2.06 -3.90
N GLY A 155 -0.21 -2.51 -3.70
CA GLY A 155 -0.88 -2.43 -2.42
C GLY A 155 -0.09 -3.13 -1.31
N PHE A 156 0.38 -4.35 -1.56
CA PHE A 156 1.21 -5.10 -0.62
C PHE A 156 2.54 -4.40 -0.32
N ALA A 157 3.21 -3.84 -1.34
CA ALA A 157 4.45 -3.09 -1.16
C ALA A 157 4.25 -1.86 -0.26
N ILE A 158 3.13 -1.15 -0.40
CA ILE A 158 2.76 0.01 0.41
C ILE A 158 2.41 -0.41 1.84
N GLY A 159 1.53 -1.39 2.03
CA GLY A 159 1.14 -1.87 3.36
C GLY A 159 2.34 -2.38 4.16
N SER A 160 3.24 -3.12 3.52
CA SER A 160 4.49 -3.58 4.15
C SER A 160 5.47 -2.44 4.44
N ALA A 161 5.49 -1.38 3.62
CA ALA A 161 6.29 -0.18 3.87
C ALA A 161 5.81 0.60 5.09
N ALA A 162 4.50 0.75 5.24
CA ALA A 162 3.92 1.44 6.39
C ALA A 162 4.28 0.72 7.70
N LEU A 163 4.16 -0.61 7.72
CA LEU A 163 4.57 -1.43 8.86
C LEU A 163 6.08 -1.35 9.14
N ALA A 164 6.91 -1.44 8.10
CA ALA A 164 8.37 -1.32 8.25
C ALA A 164 8.78 0.07 8.74
N SER A 165 8.16 1.13 8.23
CA SER A 165 8.42 2.51 8.65
C SER A 165 8.03 2.74 10.10
N PHE A 166 6.89 2.19 10.55
CA PHE A 166 6.49 2.21 11.96
C PHE A 166 7.55 1.57 12.87
N LEU A 167 8.10 0.40 12.48
CA LEU A 167 9.14 -0.29 13.24
C LEU A 167 10.47 0.47 13.26
N LEU A 168 10.93 0.95 12.11
CA LEU A 168 12.18 1.72 12.01
C LEU A 168 12.08 3.02 12.83
N PHE A 169 10.92 3.66 12.82
CA PHE A 169 10.69 4.84 13.64
C PHE A 169 10.67 4.52 15.14
N SER A 170 10.07 3.40 15.55
CA SER A 170 10.12 2.94 16.94
C SER A 170 11.56 2.70 17.39
N ALA A 171 12.35 1.99 16.57
CA ALA A 171 13.76 1.74 16.85
C ALA A 171 14.59 3.03 16.91
N TYR A 172 14.32 4.00 16.04
CA TYR A 172 14.95 5.33 16.10
C TYR A 172 14.69 6.04 17.43
N MET A 173 13.45 6.01 17.92
CA MET A 173 13.09 6.64 19.19
C MET A 173 13.77 5.96 20.38
N ASP A 174 13.87 4.63 20.37
CA ASP A 174 14.59 3.87 21.41
C ASP A 174 16.08 4.24 21.43
N GLU A 175 16.72 4.34 20.26
CA GLU A 175 18.13 4.74 20.14
C GLU A 175 18.36 6.16 20.69
N VAL A 176 17.54 7.13 20.27
CA VAL A 176 17.62 8.54 20.72
C VAL A 176 17.40 8.65 22.23
N ALA A 177 16.45 7.88 22.78
CA ALA A 177 16.19 7.87 24.22
C ALA A 177 17.40 7.33 25.02
N SER A 178 18.10 6.33 24.48
CA SER A 178 19.31 5.78 25.10
C SER A 178 20.45 6.80 25.18
N PHE A 179 20.67 7.56 24.10
CA PHE A 179 21.73 8.60 24.03
C PHE A 179 21.38 9.86 24.82
N ALA A 180 20.11 10.27 24.85
CA ALA A 180 19.67 11.47 25.56
C ALA A 180 19.52 11.28 27.07
N HIS A 181 19.60 10.04 27.59
CA HIS A 181 19.36 9.66 28.99
C HIS A 181 18.02 10.16 29.58
N VAL A 182 17.04 10.47 28.71
CA VAL A 182 15.67 10.85 29.08
C VAL A 182 14.69 9.81 28.55
N SER A 183 13.85 9.29 29.44
CA SER A 183 12.77 8.37 29.09
C SER A 183 11.73 9.07 28.22
N PHE A 184 11.81 8.89 26.91
CA PHE A 184 10.74 9.30 26.00
C PHE A 184 9.61 8.25 26.02
N LYS A 185 8.67 8.43 26.95
CA LYS A 185 7.41 7.68 26.94
C LYS A 185 6.46 8.30 25.90
N GLU A 186 6.39 7.62 24.75
CA GLU A 186 5.45 7.77 23.63
C GLU A 186 5.48 9.04 22.75
N VAL A 187 5.91 8.77 21.50
CA VAL A 187 5.52 9.30 20.17
C VAL A 187 5.57 10.82 19.92
N LEU A 188 6.59 11.17 19.12
CA LEU A 188 6.82 12.36 18.30
C LEU A 188 6.78 13.73 19.00
N ILE A 189 7.78 14.57 18.71
CA ILE A 189 7.75 16.01 18.98
C ILE A 189 6.53 16.69 18.32
N ALA A 190 6.04 16.18 17.18
CA ALA A 190 4.75 16.56 16.61
C ALA A 190 3.56 16.12 17.50
N GLY A 191 3.59 14.90 18.04
CA GLY A 191 2.63 14.41 19.03
C GLY A 191 2.67 15.22 20.33
N PHE A 192 3.83 15.72 20.76
CA PHE A 192 4.00 16.57 21.94
C PHE A 192 3.40 17.98 21.72
N ILE A 193 3.65 18.60 20.57
CA ILE A 193 3.05 19.89 20.17
C ILE A 193 1.53 19.76 20.06
N PHE A 194 1.02 18.71 19.41
CA PHE A 194 -0.43 18.48 19.26
C PHE A 194 -1.10 17.94 20.53
N ARG A 195 -0.37 17.33 21.45
CA ARG A 195 -0.84 16.98 22.80
C ARG A 195 -0.92 18.22 23.69
N LEU A 196 0.03 19.15 23.58
CA LEU A 196 -0.04 20.48 24.20
C LEU A 196 -1.23 21.28 23.64
N LEU A 197 -1.36 21.40 22.32
CA LEU A 197 -2.50 22.04 21.65
C LEU A 197 -3.84 21.38 21.99
N GLY A 198 -3.88 20.05 22.04
CA GLY A 198 -5.05 19.26 22.46
C GLY A 198 -5.45 19.53 23.90
N HIS A 199 -4.48 19.76 24.80
CA HIS A 199 -4.74 20.14 26.19
C HIS A 199 -5.35 21.55 26.28
N TYR A 200 -4.88 22.51 25.48
CA TYR A 200 -5.45 23.86 25.40
C TYR A 200 -6.82 23.93 24.72
N THR A 201 -7.14 22.98 23.83
CA THR A 201 -8.40 22.93 23.05
C THR A 201 -9.42 21.91 23.60
N GLY A 202 -9.12 21.24 24.72
CA GLY A 202 -10.02 20.27 25.35
C GLY A 202 -10.10 18.89 24.67
N GLN A 203 -9.18 18.58 23.75
CA GLN A 203 -9.10 17.32 23.02
C GLN A 203 -7.82 16.54 23.34
N PRO A 204 -7.81 15.70 24.40
CA PRO A 204 -6.60 15.00 24.87
C PRO A 204 -6.03 13.96 23.89
N LEU A 205 -6.79 13.56 22.86
CA LEU A 205 -6.40 12.57 21.86
C LEU A 205 -5.86 13.18 20.55
N LEU A 206 -5.66 14.50 20.47
CA LEU A 206 -5.29 15.18 19.23
C LEU A 206 -3.91 14.73 18.68
N GLY A 207 -2.92 14.52 19.55
CA GLY A 207 -1.60 14.01 19.14
C GLY A 207 -1.64 12.58 18.58
N ALA A 208 -2.45 11.70 19.18
CA ALA A 208 -2.69 10.36 18.67
C ALA A 208 -3.43 10.39 17.32
N LYS A 209 -4.40 11.31 17.16
CA LYS A 209 -5.10 11.53 15.90
C LYS A 209 -4.19 12.03 14.78
N VAL A 210 -3.19 12.87 15.08
CA VAL A 210 -2.29 13.45 14.06
C VAL A 210 -1.22 12.45 13.60
N VAL A 211 -0.66 11.66 14.50
CA VAL A 211 0.31 10.61 14.13
C VAL A 211 -0.38 9.45 13.43
N ALA A 212 -1.57 9.06 13.91
CA ALA A 212 -2.45 8.19 13.16
C ALA A 212 -2.82 8.80 11.81
N SER A 213 -3.07 10.11 11.72
CA SER A 213 -3.36 10.76 10.43
C SER A 213 -2.16 10.86 9.51
N MET A 214 -0.91 10.96 9.99
CA MET A 214 0.28 10.95 9.12
C MET A 214 0.65 9.54 8.66
N LEU A 215 0.50 8.53 9.52
CA LEU A 215 0.63 7.13 9.12
C LEU A 215 -0.52 6.75 8.18
N MET A 216 -1.74 7.22 8.45
CA MET A 216 -2.87 7.11 7.52
C MET A 216 -2.62 7.92 6.26
N PHE A 217 -2.01 9.10 6.28
CA PHE A 217 -1.71 9.88 5.07
C PHE A 217 -0.63 9.20 4.22
N ALA A 218 0.37 8.57 4.83
CA ALA A 218 1.34 7.73 4.13
C ALA A 218 0.69 6.46 3.53
N THR A 219 -0.32 5.91 4.21
CA THR A 219 -1.07 4.74 3.73
C THR A 219 -2.08 5.14 2.63
N VAL A 220 -2.77 6.27 2.80
CA VAL A 220 -3.80 6.87 1.92
C VAL A 220 -3.15 7.46 0.67
N ALA A 221 -2.10 8.28 0.78
CA ALA A 221 -1.39 8.87 -0.37
C ALA A 221 -0.71 7.82 -1.26
N GLY A 222 -0.34 6.65 -0.71
CA GLY A 222 0.12 5.51 -1.51
C GLY A 222 -1.02 4.72 -2.16
N THR A 223 -2.19 4.63 -1.50
CA THR A 223 -3.36 3.86 -1.99
C THR A 223 -4.30 4.64 -2.90
N GLU A 224 -4.21 5.98 -2.96
CA GLU A 224 -4.95 6.80 -3.95
C GLU A 224 -4.66 6.43 -5.42
N LEU A 225 -3.64 5.59 -5.64
CA LEU A 225 -3.02 5.39 -6.93
C LEU A 225 -3.00 3.94 -7.39
N GLY A 226 -3.36 2.99 -6.52
CA GLY A 226 -3.38 1.56 -6.85
C GLY A 226 -4.70 1.06 -7.44
N VAL A 227 -5.78 1.82 -7.29
CA VAL A 227 -7.13 1.38 -7.65
C VAL A 227 -7.64 2.16 -8.86
N SER A 228 -7.61 1.45 -9.99
CA SER A 228 -8.58 1.57 -11.07
C SER A 228 -8.72 2.95 -11.70
N TYR A 229 -7.76 3.28 -12.55
CA TYR A 229 -8.08 4.09 -13.73
C TYR A 229 -7.96 3.19 -14.96
N THR A 230 -9.11 2.75 -15.45
CA THR A 230 -9.29 2.19 -16.80
C THR A 230 -9.17 3.28 -17.89
N CYS A 231 -8.54 4.41 -17.58
CA CYS A 231 -8.46 5.58 -18.42
C CYS A 231 -7.04 6.16 -18.39
N ARG A 232 -6.57 6.68 -19.54
CA ARG A 232 -5.26 7.33 -19.73
C ARG A 232 -4.92 8.39 -18.67
N VAL A 233 -5.93 9.00 -18.06
CA VAL A 233 -5.76 10.00 -16.99
C VAL A 233 -5.05 9.42 -15.76
N GLY A 234 -5.24 8.15 -15.45
CA GLY A 234 -4.69 7.55 -14.24
C GLY A 234 -3.47 6.66 -14.41
N ASP A 235 -2.96 6.51 -15.63
CA ASP A 235 -1.68 5.87 -15.89
C ASP A 235 -0.50 6.55 -15.14
N PRO A 236 -0.29 7.88 -15.20
CA PRO A 236 0.82 8.52 -14.46
C PRO A 236 0.67 8.34 -12.94
N PHE A 237 -0.57 8.32 -12.50
CA PHE A 237 -0.96 8.15 -11.12
C PHE A 237 -0.57 6.74 -10.63
N LYS A 238 -1.03 5.69 -11.30
CA LYS A 238 -0.76 4.30 -10.89
C LYS A 238 0.68 3.85 -11.14
N ASP A 239 1.32 4.32 -12.20
CA ASP A 239 2.62 3.79 -12.65
C ASP A 239 3.82 4.69 -12.35
N THR A 240 3.59 5.95 -11.95
CA THR A 240 4.67 6.87 -11.55
C THR A 240 4.51 7.31 -10.10
N VAL A 241 3.43 8.03 -9.78
CA VAL A 241 3.28 8.67 -8.46
C VAL A 241 3.23 7.64 -7.33
N GLY A 242 2.39 6.61 -7.46
CA GLY A 242 2.20 5.60 -6.40
C GLY A 242 3.50 4.87 -6.02
N PRO A 243 4.19 4.22 -6.98
CA PRO A 243 5.46 3.55 -6.72
C PRO A 243 6.57 4.49 -6.22
N SER A 244 6.66 5.73 -6.73
CA SER A 244 7.68 6.68 -6.27
C SER A 244 7.48 7.12 -4.82
N LEU A 245 6.23 7.31 -4.40
CA LEU A 245 5.90 7.76 -3.04
C LEU A 245 6.25 6.69 -1.99
N HIS A 246 6.09 5.40 -2.33
CA HIS A 246 6.55 4.27 -1.52
C HIS A 246 8.04 4.28 -1.24
N VAL A 247 8.85 4.44 -2.29
CA VAL A 247 10.32 4.47 -2.18
C VAL A 247 10.76 5.69 -1.37
N LEU A 248 10.13 6.84 -1.59
CA LEU A 248 10.40 8.07 -0.87
C LEU A 248 10.22 7.90 0.65
N ILE A 249 9.09 7.34 1.08
CA ILE A 249 8.81 7.12 2.52
C ILE A 249 9.87 6.22 3.16
N LYS A 250 10.22 5.10 2.50
CA LYS A 250 11.24 4.17 3.03
C LYS A 250 12.63 4.79 3.09
N MET A 251 13.02 5.52 2.04
CA MET A 251 14.32 6.19 1.96
C MET A 251 14.44 7.25 3.05
N LEU A 252 13.43 8.10 3.22
CA LEU A 252 13.42 9.11 4.28
C LEU A 252 13.55 8.48 5.67
N ALA A 253 12.74 7.45 5.98
CA ALA A 253 12.78 6.77 7.28
C ALA A 253 14.15 6.11 7.56
N THR A 254 14.72 5.46 6.55
CA THR A 254 16.05 4.82 6.68
C THR A 254 17.16 5.85 6.83
N ILE A 255 17.15 6.93 6.03
CA ILE A 255 18.15 8.00 6.12
C ILE A 255 18.09 8.68 7.48
N THR A 256 16.89 8.97 8.01
CA THR A 256 16.75 9.57 9.35
C THR A 256 17.29 8.66 10.45
N LEU A 257 17.10 7.33 10.33
CA LEU A 257 17.64 6.36 11.28
C LEU A 257 19.17 6.30 11.21
N VAL A 258 19.74 6.15 10.00
CA VAL A 258 21.18 6.00 9.81
C VAL A 258 21.95 7.27 10.19
N MET A 259 21.39 8.44 9.89
CA MET A 259 22.01 9.73 10.23
C MET A 259 21.73 10.17 11.66
N ALA A 260 20.91 9.45 12.43
CA ALA A 260 20.59 9.78 13.82
C ALA A 260 21.82 10.09 14.68
N PRO A 261 22.91 9.29 14.65
CA PRO A 261 24.09 9.53 15.48
C PRO A 261 24.92 10.74 15.05
N VAL A 262 24.69 11.28 13.85
CA VAL A 262 25.39 12.47 13.34
C VAL A 262 24.68 13.76 13.77
N PHE A 263 23.37 13.68 14.05
CA PHE A 263 22.54 14.82 14.46
C PHE A 263 22.38 14.94 15.98
N LEU A 264 22.86 13.94 16.74
CA LEU A 264 22.90 13.90 18.20
C LEU A 264 24.33 14.18 18.69
#